data_AF-A0A0L0HE03-F1
#
_entry.id   AF-A0A0L0HE03-F1
#
_cell.length_a   1.000
_cell.length_b   1.000
_cell.length_c   1.000
_cell.angle_alpha   90.00
_cell.angle_beta   90.00
_cell.angle_gamma   90.00
#
_symmetry.space_group_name_H-M   'P 1'
#
loop_
_entity.id
_entity.type
_entity.pdbx_description
1 polymer ?
#
loop_
_entity_poly.entity_id
_entity_poly.type
_entity_poly.pdbx_seq_one_letter_code
_entity_poly.pdbx_strand_id
1 'polypeptide(L)'
;MNGEADNPEELSHLLSSLSTNHPETFDATASNHLDELLSSSASVRFLKGIAARDCQREGLKEVTSEADEILEADYIYEAKRLSSILDTLRVSRQHLSKGGEANLDALTNLAMILGLGETNAVSFQCAMTDLLIEEQEAEENHVRQAKLLESLERRMHDVDEYSGRVASIFSELQEGEEVDNQRLLEYNRNTDVLRQKGHEYNNRLAELEALIPPDIDLYRHDTILALQSEVDAMANELEKKDITLRSFCDLPPDMALARLKLTERRQELARLIENKQAVLSSIAHGIS
;
A
#
# COMPACT_ATOMS: atom_id res chain seq x y z
N MET A 1 -22.22 17.50 29.53
CA MET A 1 -21.41 18.52 30.20
C MET A 1 -21.21 19.61 29.17
N ASN A 2 -22.14 20.56 29.08
CA ASN A 2 -22.08 21.86 29.79
C ASN A 2 -20.68 22.44 29.54
N GLY A 3 -20.47 23.34 28.58
CA GLY A 3 -21.20 24.58 28.39
C GLY A 3 -20.15 25.67 28.52
N GLU A 4 -19.39 25.88 27.46
CA GLU A 4 -18.61 27.10 27.26
C GLU A 4 -19.17 27.69 25.98
N ALA A 5 -20.00 28.71 26.14
CA ALA A 5 -20.40 29.54 25.03
C ALA A 5 -19.12 30.21 24.52
N ASP A 6 -18.51 29.63 23.48
CA ASP A 6 -17.44 30.27 22.74
C ASP A 6 -18.02 31.59 22.20
N ASN A 7 -17.61 32.68 22.83
CA ASN A 7 -18.08 34.02 22.52
C ASN A 7 -17.66 34.32 21.06
N PRO A 8 -18.58 34.67 20.14
CA PRO A 8 -18.25 34.85 18.73
C PRO A 8 -17.17 35.93 18.50
N GLU A 9 -17.04 36.87 19.44
CA GLU A 9 -15.98 37.87 19.45
C GLU A 9 -14.58 37.25 19.67
N GLU A 10 -14.44 36.27 20.57
CA GLU A 10 -13.15 35.59 20.84
C GLU A 10 -12.69 34.75 19.64
N LEU A 11 -13.63 34.09 18.96
CA LEU A 11 -13.33 33.35 17.73
C LEU A 11 -12.92 34.29 16.58
N SER A 12 -13.54 35.47 16.49
CA SER A 12 -13.17 36.48 15.50
C SER A 12 -11.77 37.06 15.75
N HIS A 13 -11.41 37.29 17.01
CA HIS A 13 -10.07 37.73 17.41
C HIS A 13 -9.02 36.64 17.17
N LEU A 14 -9.33 35.38 17.43
CA LEU A 14 -8.45 34.25 17.15
C LEU A 14 -8.18 34.10 15.65
N LEU A 15 -9.22 34.16 14.81
CA LEU A 15 -9.08 34.08 13.35
C LEU A 15 -8.33 35.29 12.79
N SER A 16 -8.54 36.50 13.33
CA SER A 16 -7.77 37.67 12.96
C SER A 16 -6.28 37.51 13.31
N SER A 17 -5.97 36.97 14.49
CA SER A 17 -4.58 36.77 14.93
C SER A 17 -3.85 35.66 14.15
N LEU A 18 -4.56 34.62 13.74
CA LEU A 18 -4.03 33.53 12.92
C LEU A 18 -3.85 33.97 11.45
N SER A 19 -4.79 34.77 10.92
CA SER A 19 -4.70 35.33 9.57
C SER A 19 -3.51 36.28 9.41
N THR A 20 -3.19 37.08 10.43
CA THR A 20 -2.01 37.98 10.39
C THR A 20 -0.69 37.23 10.48
N ASN A 21 -0.65 36.09 11.19
CA ASN A 21 0.58 35.35 11.45
C ASN A 21 0.87 34.24 10.42
N HIS A 22 -0.16 33.75 9.71
CA HIS A 22 -0.05 32.67 8.71
C HIS A 22 -0.86 33.00 7.44
N PRO A 23 -0.45 34.02 6.66
CA PRO A 23 -1.20 34.47 5.48
C PRO A 23 -1.34 33.40 4.39
N GLU A 24 -0.43 32.43 4.33
CA GLU A 24 -0.44 31.33 3.34
C GLU A 24 -1.51 30.27 3.61
N THR A 25 -2.06 30.22 4.83
CA THR A 25 -3.04 29.20 5.22
C THR A 25 -4.50 29.66 5.11
N PHE A 26 -4.72 30.98 5.04
CA PHE A 26 -6.05 31.61 4.99
C PHE A 26 -6.24 32.41 3.69
N ASP A 27 -6.05 31.75 2.55
CA ASP A 27 -6.38 32.33 1.26
C ASP A 27 -7.91 32.29 1.02
N ALA A 28 -8.44 33.21 0.21
CA ALA A 28 -9.87 33.59 0.14
C ALA A 28 -10.89 32.46 -0.20
N THR A 29 -10.43 31.24 -0.49
CA THR A 29 -11.25 30.03 -0.68
C THR A 29 -11.66 29.35 0.64
N ALA A 30 -11.05 29.70 1.77
CA ALA A 30 -11.30 29.08 3.08
C ALA A 30 -12.62 29.52 3.75
N SER A 31 -13.29 30.58 3.27
CA SER A 31 -14.48 31.15 3.94
C SER A 31 -15.67 30.20 4.03
N ASN A 32 -15.81 29.25 3.10
CA ASN A 32 -16.91 28.27 3.13
C ASN A 32 -16.58 27.01 3.96
N HIS A 33 -15.29 26.73 4.22
CA HIS A 33 -14.85 25.60 5.05
C HIS A 33 -14.58 25.98 6.51
N LEU A 34 -14.51 27.29 6.79
CA LEU A 34 -14.36 27.83 8.14
C LEU A 34 -15.55 27.49 9.05
N ASP A 35 -16.79 27.54 8.55
CA ASP A 35 -17.97 27.18 9.34
C ASP A 35 -18.00 25.68 9.70
N GLU A 36 -17.51 24.81 8.82
CA GLU A 36 -17.40 23.36 9.05
C GLU A 36 -16.26 23.02 10.02
N LEU A 37 -15.13 23.74 9.93
CA LEU A 37 -14.02 23.66 10.87
C LEU A 37 -14.41 24.17 12.27
N LEU A 38 -15.14 25.28 12.36
CA LEU A 38 -15.60 25.86 13.63
C LEU A 38 -16.72 25.05 14.29
N SER A 39 -17.44 24.23 13.51
CA SER A 39 -18.46 23.31 14.02
C SER A 39 -17.86 22.11 14.79
N SER A 40 -16.57 21.80 14.56
CA SER A 40 -15.88 20.70 15.24
C SER A 40 -15.09 21.19 16.46
N SER A 41 -15.51 20.79 17.66
CA SER A 41 -14.81 21.13 18.92
C SER A 41 -13.34 20.70 18.98
N ALA A 42 -12.95 19.70 18.18
CA ALA A 42 -11.55 19.27 18.08
C ALA A 42 -10.71 20.29 17.31
N SER A 43 -11.25 20.84 16.22
CA SER A 43 -10.60 21.86 15.39
C SER A 43 -10.44 23.19 16.14
N VAL A 44 -11.45 23.61 16.92
CA VAL A 44 -11.38 24.81 17.76
C VAL A 44 -10.29 24.68 18.84
N ARG A 45 -10.19 23.51 19.50
CA ARG A 45 -9.10 23.24 20.46
C ARG A 45 -7.72 23.27 19.80
N PHE A 46 -7.60 22.73 18.59
CA PHE A 46 -6.37 22.76 17.82
C PHE A 46 -5.96 24.19 17.47
N LEU A 47 -6.88 25.02 16.98
CA LEU A 47 -6.64 26.43 16.67
C LEU A 47 -6.29 27.27 17.91
N LYS A 48 -6.99 27.08 19.04
CA LYS A 48 -6.59 27.69 20.32
C LYS A 48 -5.18 27.25 20.73
N GLY A 49 -4.81 26.00 20.47
CA GLY A 49 -3.45 25.49 20.69
C GLY A 49 -2.38 26.12 19.79
N ILE A 50 -2.71 26.43 18.53
CA ILE A 50 -1.81 27.18 17.63
C ILE A 50 -1.67 28.62 18.10
N ALA A 51 -2.77 29.31 18.38
CA ALA A 51 -2.75 30.70 18.84
C ALA A 51 -1.97 30.86 20.16
N ALA A 52 -2.10 29.92 21.10
CA ALA A 52 -1.31 29.92 22.33
C ALA A 52 0.19 29.76 22.07
N ARG A 53 0.59 28.89 21.13
CA ARG A 53 1.99 28.71 20.71
C ARG A 53 2.52 29.94 19.98
N ASP A 54 1.70 30.58 19.15
CA ASP A 54 2.08 31.82 18.46
C ASP A 54 2.27 32.99 19.43
N CYS A 55 1.40 33.13 20.43
CA CYS A 55 1.55 34.13 21.49
C CYS A 55 2.83 33.89 22.32
N GLN A 56 3.13 32.62 22.66
CA GLN A 56 4.40 32.27 23.31
C GLN A 56 5.61 32.58 22.42
N ARG A 57 5.52 32.27 21.13
CA ARG A 57 6.59 32.55 20.17
C ARG A 57 6.84 34.05 20.02
N GLU A 58 5.80 34.87 20.05
CA GLU A 58 5.94 36.33 19.97
C GLU A 58 6.60 36.91 21.22
N GLY A 59 6.19 36.47 22.41
CA GLY A 59 6.88 36.87 23.65
C GLY A 59 8.33 36.41 23.69
N LEU A 60 8.67 35.25 23.12
CA LEU A 60 10.05 34.81 22.98
C LEU A 60 10.87 35.68 22.02
N LYS A 61 10.28 36.11 20.89
CA LYS A 61 10.96 37.02 19.94
C LYS A 61 11.29 38.37 20.57
N GLU A 62 10.38 38.92 21.35
CA GLU A 62 10.59 40.20 22.04
C GLU A 62 11.75 40.10 23.03
N VAL A 63 11.79 39.03 23.84
CA VAL A 63 12.88 38.77 24.79
C VAL A 63 14.21 38.51 24.06
N THR A 64 14.22 37.80 22.94
CA THR A 64 15.46 37.61 22.17
C THR A 64 15.93 38.92 21.53
N SER A 65 15.02 39.78 21.07
CA SER A 65 15.38 41.09 20.50
C SER A 65 16.03 41.99 21.53
N GLU A 66 15.49 42.07 22.75
CA GLU A 66 16.10 42.85 23.84
C GLU A 66 17.48 42.29 24.23
N ALA A 67 17.63 40.96 24.25
CA ALA A 67 18.90 40.32 24.54
C ALA A 67 19.95 40.59 23.45
N ASP A 68 19.55 40.58 22.18
CA ASP A 68 20.41 40.87 21.03
C ASP A 68 20.90 42.32 21.05
N GLU A 69 20.03 43.29 21.37
CA GLU A 69 20.41 44.71 21.49
C GLU A 69 21.46 44.96 22.58
N ILE A 70 21.33 44.30 23.74
CA ILE A 70 22.31 44.40 24.84
C ILE A 70 23.64 43.79 24.39
N LEU A 71 23.58 42.63 23.74
CA LEU A 71 24.77 41.92 23.26
C LEU A 71 25.51 42.73 22.18
N GLU A 72 24.80 43.36 21.25
CA GLU A 72 25.38 44.27 20.26
C GLU A 72 26.11 45.46 20.91
N ALA A 73 25.49 46.06 21.94
CA ALA A 73 26.10 47.17 22.66
C ALA A 73 27.41 46.75 23.37
N ASP A 74 27.42 45.57 23.99
CA ASP A 74 28.61 45.00 24.63
C ASP A 74 29.71 44.70 23.60
N TYR A 75 29.38 44.13 22.45
CA TYR A 75 30.34 43.90 21.36
C TYR A 75 30.93 45.20 20.81
N ILE A 76 30.11 46.25 20.62
CA ILE A 76 30.59 47.56 20.17
C ILE A 76 31.53 48.19 21.20
N TYR A 77 31.20 48.08 22.49
CA TYR A 77 32.03 48.59 23.57
C TYR A 77 33.39 47.86 23.62
N GLU A 78 33.37 46.54 23.56
CA GLU A 78 34.59 45.72 23.58
C GLU A 78 35.45 45.96 22.32
N ALA A 79 34.83 46.10 21.15
CA ALA A 79 35.52 46.46 19.90
C ALA A 79 36.26 47.81 20.01
N LYS A 80 35.63 48.84 20.60
CA LYS A 80 36.28 50.13 20.87
C LYS A 80 37.43 50.01 21.87
N ARG A 81 37.26 49.22 22.92
CA ARG A 81 38.31 48.95 23.91
C ARG A 81 39.52 48.30 23.26
N LEU A 82 39.30 47.25 22.46
CA LEU A 82 40.35 46.53 21.74
C LEU A 82 41.02 47.42 20.69
N SER A 83 40.27 48.26 19.95
CA SER A 83 40.87 49.19 18.97
C SER A 83 41.82 50.17 19.66
N SER A 84 41.41 50.74 20.80
CA SER A 84 42.26 51.65 21.58
C SER A 84 43.54 50.97 22.05
N ILE A 85 43.48 49.70 22.49
CA ILE A 85 44.66 48.94 22.90
C ILE A 85 45.59 48.71 21.69
N LEU A 86 45.04 48.29 20.54
CA LEU A 86 45.82 48.04 19.32
C LEU A 86 46.49 49.32 18.77
N ASP A 87 45.80 50.47 18.88
CA ASP A 87 46.35 51.78 18.52
C ASP A 87 47.52 52.17 19.45
N THR A 88 47.41 51.92 20.77
CA THR A 88 48.53 52.17 21.70
C THR A 88 49.75 51.29 21.42
N LEU A 89 49.53 50.06 20.93
CA LEU A 89 50.59 49.13 20.55
C LEU A 89 51.14 49.36 19.13
N ARG A 90 50.56 50.29 18.35
CA ARG A 90 50.86 50.52 16.92
C ARG A 90 50.73 49.26 16.05
N VAL A 91 49.81 48.37 16.39
CA VAL A 91 49.47 47.15 15.61
C VAL A 91 48.11 47.31 14.89
N SER A 92 47.64 48.55 14.79
CA SER A 92 46.39 48.93 14.11
C SER A 92 46.38 48.60 12.61
N ARG A 93 45.18 48.44 12.04
CA ARG A 93 44.92 48.17 10.62
C ARG A 93 45.72 49.07 9.67
N GLN A 94 45.94 50.33 10.07
CA GLN A 94 46.67 51.35 9.30
C GLN A 94 48.18 51.08 9.17
N HIS A 95 48.74 50.19 10.00
CA HIS A 95 50.16 49.85 10.01
C HIS A 95 50.47 48.54 9.28
N LEU A 96 49.45 47.83 8.79
CA LEU A 96 49.60 46.61 7.99
C LEU A 96 49.93 46.94 6.53
N SER A 97 50.58 46.00 5.85
CA SER A 97 50.71 46.07 4.40
C SER A 97 49.34 45.89 3.73
N LYS A 98 49.16 46.40 2.51
CA LYS A 98 47.91 46.22 1.75
C LYS A 98 47.49 44.74 1.61
N GLY A 99 48.45 43.83 1.52
CA GLY A 99 48.19 42.39 1.51
C GLY A 99 47.77 41.84 2.87
N GLY A 100 48.35 42.34 3.97
CA GLY A 100 47.96 41.97 5.33
C GLY A 100 46.54 42.44 5.67
N GLU A 101 46.17 43.63 5.22
CA GLU A 101 44.80 44.16 5.35
C GLU A 101 43.80 43.29 4.58
N ALA A 102 44.07 42.97 3.31
CA ALA A 102 43.21 42.10 2.51
C ALA A 102 43.04 40.69 3.11
N ASN A 103 44.10 40.11 3.66
CA ASN A 103 44.03 38.81 4.33
C ASN A 103 43.21 38.85 5.62
N LEU A 104 43.33 39.92 6.40
CA LEU A 104 42.50 40.11 7.60
C LEU A 104 41.02 40.30 7.26
N ASP A 105 40.73 41.09 6.23
CA ASP A 105 39.35 41.25 5.72
C ASP A 105 38.78 39.90 5.24
N ALA A 106 39.58 39.10 4.51
CA ALA A 106 39.15 37.76 4.10
C ALA A 106 38.90 36.82 5.30
N LEU A 107 39.77 36.83 6.31
CA LEU A 107 39.65 35.98 7.49
C LEU A 107 38.46 36.39 8.37
N THR A 108 38.21 37.69 8.53
CA THR A 108 37.03 38.21 9.25
C THR A 108 35.74 37.89 8.51
N ASN A 109 35.71 38.04 7.19
CA ASN A 109 34.56 37.62 6.38
C ASN A 109 34.29 36.12 6.50
N LEU A 110 35.33 35.28 6.45
CA LEU A 110 35.19 33.84 6.67
C LEU A 110 34.69 33.52 8.09
N ALA A 111 35.19 34.22 9.12
CA ALA A 111 34.72 34.03 10.49
C ALA A 111 33.24 34.40 10.64
N MET A 112 32.81 35.49 10.00
CA MET A 112 31.41 35.92 9.99
C MET A 112 30.51 34.91 9.26
N ILE A 113 30.93 34.41 8.10
CA ILE A 113 30.17 33.40 7.33
C ILE A 113 30.03 32.09 8.13
N LEU A 114 31.11 31.69 8.81
CA LEU A 114 31.15 30.47 9.63
C LEU A 114 30.57 30.67 11.04
N GLY A 115 30.15 31.88 11.41
CA GLY A 115 29.61 32.18 12.74
C GLY A 115 30.60 31.95 13.89
N LEU A 116 31.90 32.16 13.67
CA LEU A 116 32.93 31.84 14.64
C LEU A 116 33.10 32.94 15.70
N GLY A 117 33.00 32.58 16.98
CA GLY A 117 33.33 33.48 18.09
C GLY A 117 34.85 33.63 18.35
N GLU A 118 35.63 32.59 18.05
CA GLU A 118 37.10 32.62 18.17
C GLU A 118 37.75 32.47 16.79
N THR A 119 38.57 33.44 16.40
CA THR A 119 39.30 33.43 15.12
C THR A 119 40.62 32.67 15.23
N ASN A 120 40.62 31.48 15.83
CA ASN A 120 41.77 30.59 15.88
C ASN A 120 41.74 29.61 14.69
N ALA A 121 42.90 29.17 14.22
CA ALA A 121 43.02 28.24 13.09
C ALA A 121 42.24 26.93 13.33
N VAL A 122 42.21 26.44 14.57
CA VAL A 122 41.46 25.23 14.96
C VAL A 122 39.95 25.47 14.80
N SER A 123 39.44 26.63 15.21
CA SER A 123 38.01 26.98 15.09
C SER A 123 37.56 27.01 13.63
N PHE A 124 38.38 27.58 12.74
CA PHE A 124 38.13 27.54 11.29
C PHE A 124 38.11 26.11 10.74
N GLN A 125 39.06 25.27 11.18
CA GLN A 125 39.12 23.88 10.75
C GLN A 125 37.90 23.10 11.22
N CYS A 126 37.48 23.25 12.48
CA CYS A 126 36.30 22.59 13.02
C CYS A 126 35.02 23.01 12.28
N ALA A 127 34.78 24.32 12.11
CA ALA A 127 33.60 24.78 11.37
C ALA A 127 33.58 24.30 9.92
N MET A 128 34.75 24.23 9.27
CA MET A 128 34.84 23.70 7.90
C MET A 128 34.63 22.19 7.85
N THR A 129 35.08 21.43 8.86
CA THR A 129 34.78 19.99 8.94
C THR A 129 33.31 19.73 9.24
N ASP A 130 32.69 20.55 10.08
CA ASP A 130 31.27 20.44 10.42
C ASP A 130 30.42 20.69 9.17
N LEU A 131 30.71 21.75 8.40
CA LEU A 131 30.06 22.00 7.11
C LEU A 131 30.26 20.87 6.10
N LEU A 132 31.45 20.26 6.05
CA LEU A 132 31.70 19.14 5.15
C LEU A 132 30.89 17.90 5.55
N ILE A 133 30.71 17.67 6.86
CA ILE A 133 29.85 16.60 7.38
C ILE A 133 28.39 16.88 7.02
N GLU A 134 27.92 18.11 7.25
CA GLU A 134 26.56 18.53 6.90
C GLU A 134 26.29 18.41 5.40
N GLU A 135 27.24 18.80 4.55
CA GLU A 135 27.16 18.65 3.08
C GLU A 135 27.02 17.17 2.70
N GLN A 136 27.85 16.30 3.29
CA GLN A 136 27.80 14.87 3.03
C GLN A 136 26.47 14.25 3.50
N GLU A 137 25.98 14.62 4.68
CA GLU A 137 24.68 14.16 5.20
C GLU A 137 23.52 14.64 4.32
N ALA A 138 23.57 15.88 3.85
CA ALA A 138 22.59 16.44 2.93
C ALA A 138 22.56 15.67 1.60
N GLU A 139 23.74 15.37 1.03
CA GLU A 139 23.85 14.60 -0.21
C GLU A 139 23.33 13.16 -0.03
N GLU A 140 23.69 12.49 1.07
CA GLU A 140 23.17 11.16 1.38
C GLU A 140 21.64 11.14 1.53
N ASN A 141 21.08 12.17 2.17
CA ASN A 141 19.63 12.34 2.30
C ASN A 141 18.99 12.62 0.94
N HIS A 142 19.59 13.44 0.10
CA HIS A 142 19.12 13.72 -1.25
C HIS A 142 19.09 12.44 -2.10
N VAL A 143 20.16 11.64 -2.08
CA VAL A 143 20.21 10.34 -2.77
C VAL A 143 19.15 9.37 -2.24
N ARG A 144 18.93 9.34 -0.91
CA ARG A 144 17.88 8.50 -0.30
C ARG A 144 16.48 8.94 -0.76
N GLN A 145 16.21 10.24 -0.79
CA GLN A 145 14.94 10.79 -1.25
C GLN A 145 14.70 10.53 -2.74
N ALA A 146 15.71 10.70 -3.59
CA ALA A 146 15.63 10.41 -5.02
C ALA A 146 15.26 8.93 -5.28
N LYS A 147 15.89 7.99 -4.56
CA LYS A 147 15.54 6.56 -4.64
C LYS A 147 14.11 6.27 -4.19
N LEU A 148 13.64 6.96 -3.15
CA LEU A 148 12.27 6.79 -2.67
C LEU A 148 11.28 7.31 -3.72
N LEU A 149 11.52 8.48 -4.30
CA LEU A 149 10.70 9.03 -5.39
C LEU A 149 10.63 8.07 -6.58
N GLU A 150 11.77 7.57 -7.04
CA GLU A 150 11.81 6.61 -8.15
C GLU A 150 11.00 5.33 -7.83
N SER A 151 11.07 4.85 -6.57
CA SER A 151 10.28 3.70 -6.14
C SER A 151 8.77 3.98 -6.09
N LEU A 152 8.38 5.21 -5.71
CA LEU A 152 6.99 5.64 -5.68
C LEU A 152 6.44 5.83 -7.09
N GLU A 153 7.21 6.42 -7.99
CA GLU A 153 6.85 6.55 -9.41
C GLU A 153 6.63 5.18 -10.06
N ARG A 154 7.53 4.22 -9.83
CA ARG A 154 7.34 2.83 -10.31
C ARG A 154 6.06 2.21 -9.78
N ARG A 155 5.79 2.34 -8.48
CA ARG A 155 4.55 1.81 -7.87
C ARG A 155 3.29 2.51 -8.40
N MET A 156 3.37 3.82 -8.66
CA MET A 156 2.26 4.58 -9.21
C MET A 156 1.95 4.11 -10.63
N HIS A 157 2.99 3.89 -11.43
CA HIS A 157 2.85 3.31 -12.76
C HIS A 157 2.22 1.91 -12.73
N ASP A 158 2.68 1.03 -11.83
CA ASP A 158 2.07 -0.29 -11.66
C ASP A 158 0.56 -0.17 -11.34
N VAL A 159 0.19 0.73 -10.41
CA VAL A 159 -1.21 0.96 -10.04
C VAL A 159 -2.03 1.47 -11.23
N ASP A 160 -1.50 2.37 -12.03
CA ASP A 160 -2.16 2.86 -13.24
C ASP A 160 -2.37 1.73 -14.26
N GLU A 161 -1.37 0.86 -14.47
CA GLU A 161 -1.52 -0.31 -15.33
C GLU A 161 -2.56 -1.31 -14.80
N TYR A 162 -2.60 -1.56 -13.49
CA TYR A 162 -3.63 -2.41 -12.87
C TYR A 162 -5.01 -1.79 -13.02
N SER A 163 -5.15 -0.49 -12.79
CA SER A 163 -6.40 0.25 -12.97
C SER A 163 -6.90 0.15 -14.41
N GLY A 164 -6.02 0.35 -15.40
CA GLY A 164 -6.35 0.20 -16.82
C GLY A 164 -6.80 -1.22 -17.17
N ARG A 165 -6.12 -2.25 -16.64
CA ARG A 165 -6.54 -3.65 -16.82
C ARG A 165 -7.91 -3.93 -16.23
N VAL A 166 -8.18 -3.46 -15.01
CA VAL A 166 -9.48 -3.63 -14.37
C VAL A 166 -10.58 -2.93 -15.17
N ALA A 167 -10.31 -1.72 -15.68
CA ALA A 167 -11.27 -1.00 -16.53
C ALA A 167 -11.55 -1.75 -17.84
N SER A 168 -10.54 -2.35 -18.48
CA SER A 168 -10.73 -3.18 -19.68
C SER A 168 -11.60 -4.41 -19.39
N ILE A 169 -11.28 -5.14 -18.31
CA ILE A 169 -12.05 -6.33 -17.90
C ILE A 169 -13.50 -5.93 -17.60
N PHE A 170 -13.72 -4.79 -16.94
CA PHE A 170 -15.06 -4.30 -16.66
C PHE A 170 -15.83 -3.98 -17.94
N SER A 171 -15.20 -3.34 -18.93
CA SER A 171 -15.80 -3.06 -20.23
C SER A 171 -16.16 -4.36 -20.97
N GLU A 172 -15.27 -5.35 -20.98
CA GLU A 172 -15.52 -6.66 -21.60
C GLU A 172 -16.68 -7.41 -20.92
N LEU A 173 -16.75 -7.37 -19.59
CA LEU A 173 -17.86 -7.93 -18.82
C LEU A 173 -19.18 -7.23 -19.15
N GLN A 174 -19.16 -5.90 -19.26
CA GLN A 174 -20.34 -5.12 -19.60
C GLN A 174 -20.84 -5.42 -21.02
N GLU A 175 -19.93 -5.59 -21.99
CA GLU A 175 -20.28 -6.03 -23.34
C GLU A 175 -20.81 -7.48 -23.36
N GLY A 176 -20.24 -8.36 -22.54
CA GLY A 176 -20.69 -9.76 -22.40
C GLY A 176 -22.04 -9.90 -21.70
N GLU A 177 -22.38 -8.99 -20.80
CA GLU A 177 -23.61 -9.03 -19.99
C GLU A 177 -24.88 -9.05 -20.86
N GLU A 178 -24.93 -8.26 -21.94
CA GLU A 178 -26.09 -8.25 -22.84
C GLU A 178 -26.28 -9.60 -23.55
N VAL A 179 -25.19 -10.22 -24.00
CA VAL A 179 -25.21 -11.52 -24.69
C VAL A 179 -25.61 -12.62 -23.71
N ASP A 180 -25.07 -12.62 -22.51
CA ASP A 180 -25.39 -13.61 -21.49
C ASP A 180 -26.81 -13.46 -20.97
N ASN A 181 -27.32 -12.22 -20.84
CA ASN A 181 -28.73 -11.98 -20.53
C ASN A 181 -29.67 -12.52 -21.60
N GLN A 182 -29.33 -12.36 -22.89
CA GLN A 182 -30.12 -12.95 -23.98
C GLN A 182 -30.13 -14.48 -23.91
N ARG A 183 -28.96 -15.10 -23.68
CA ARG A 183 -28.86 -16.57 -23.50
C ARG A 183 -29.66 -17.05 -22.29
N LEU A 184 -29.60 -16.34 -21.17
CA LEU A 184 -30.38 -16.66 -19.97
C LEU A 184 -31.89 -16.60 -20.26
N LEU A 185 -32.36 -15.62 -21.02
CA LEU A 185 -33.76 -15.54 -21.44
C LEU A 185 -34.15 -16.73 -22.32
N GLU A 186 -33.28 -17.15 -23.24
CA GLU A 186 -33.52 -18.35 -24.07
C GLU A 186 -33.58 -19.62 -23.23
N TYR A 187 -32.65 -19.80 -22.29
CA TYR A 187 -32.66 -20.95 -21.38
C TYR A 187 -33.91 -20.96 -20.51
N ASN A 188 -34.34 -19.82 -19.97
CA ASN A 188 -35.58 -19.73 -19.21
C ASN A 188 -36.79 -20.15 -20.05
N ARG A 189 -36.92 -19.62 -21.28
CA ARG A 189 -37.99 -20.03 -22.21
C ARG A 189 -37.97 -21.53 -22.49
N ASN A 190 -36.80 -22.10 -22.76
CA ASN A 190 -36.68 -23.53 -23.03
C ASN A 190 -37.04 -24.38 -21.80
N THR A 191 -36.65 -23.93 -20.61
CA THR A 191 -36.98 -24.59 -19.34
C THR A 191 -38.48 -24.57 -19.08
N ASP A 192 -39.16 -23.47 -19.40
CA ASP A 192 -40.62 -23.38 -19.28
C ASP A 192 -41.33 -24.32 -20.26
N VAL A 193 -40.85 -24.41 -21.51
CA VAL A 193 -41.38 -25.37 -22.50
C VAL A 193 -41.17 -26.81 -22.04
N LEU A 194 -39.99 -27.14 -21.50
CA LEU A 194 -39.71 -28.47 -20.97
C LEU A 194 -40.58 -28.78 -19.75
N ARG A 195 -40.81 -27.81 -18.87
CA ARG A 195 -41.71 -27.95 -17.72
C ARG A 195 -43.13 -28.23 -18.18
N GLN A 196 -43.63 -27.48 -19.16
CA GLN A 196 -44.96 -27.70 -19.74
C GLN A 196 -45.08 -29.11 -20.34
N LYS A 197 -44.09 -29.53 -21.14
CA LYS A 197 -44.06 -30.90 -21.69
C LYS A 197 -44.02 -31.97 -20.61
N GLY A 198 -43.28 -31.73 -19.52
CA GLY A 198 -43.27 -32.63 -18.36
C GLY A 198 -44.67 -32.79 -17.75
N HIS A 199 -45.41 -31.69 -17.59
CA HIS A 199 -46.80 -31.75 -17.14
C HIS A 199 -47.71 -32.48 -18.13
N GLU A 200 -47.57 -32.23 -19.42
CA GLU A 200 -48.34 -32.93 -20.46
C GLU A 200 -48.07 -34.44 -20.46
N TYR A 201 -46.80 -34.86 -20.32
CA TYR A 201 -46.45 -36.28 -20.24
C TYR A 201 -46.97 -36.93 -18.97
N ASN A 202 -46.89 -36.25 -17.82
CA ASN A 202 -47.44 -36.77 -16.57
C ASN A 202 -48.97 -36.95 -16.65
N ASN A 203 -49.68 -35.99 -17.24
CA ASN A 203 -51.12 -36.11 -17.45
C ASN A 203 -51.45 -37.29 -18.37
N ARG A 204 -50.72 -37.43 -19.48
CA ARG A 204 -50.91 -38.55 -20.41
C ARG A 204 -50.57 -39.90 -19.78
N LEU A 205 -49.56 -39.94 -18.92
CA LEU A 205 -49.20 -41.14 -18.17
C LEU A 205 -50.34 -41.50 -17.20
N ALA A 206 -50.88 -40.55 -16.45
CA ALA A 206 -52.02 -40.78 -15.56
C ALA A 206 -53.28 -41.27 -16.32
N GLU A 207 -53.55 -40.72 -17.52
CA GLU A 207 -54.63 -41.20 -18.38
C GLU A 207 -54.41 -42.66 -18.83
N LEU A 208 -53.18 -43.00 -19.23
CA LEU A 208 -52.84 -44.37 -19.65
C LEU A 208 -52.89 -45.35 -18.48
N GLU A 209 -52.42 -44.95 -17.30
CA GLU A 209 -52.51 -45.77 -16.08
C GLU A 209 -53.95 -46.01 -15.65
N ALA A 210 -54.85 -45.04 -15.83
CA ALA A 210 -56.27 -45.21 -15.57
C ALA A 210 -56.95 -46.25 -16.49
N LEU A 211 -56.35 -46.55 -17.66
CA LEU A 211 -56.81 -47.60 -18.58
C LEU A 211 -56.30 -49.00 -18.20
N ILE A 212 -55.33 -49.10 -17.28
CA ILE A 212 -54.80 -50.39 -16.80
C ILE A 212 -55.80 -50.97 -15.77
N PRO A 213 -56.27 -52.21 -15.94
CA PRO A 213 -57.12 -52.86 -14.95
C PRO A 213 -56.43 -52.93 -13.57
N PRO A 214 -57.16 -52.70 -12.46
CA PRO A 214 -56.58 -52.65 -11.11
C PRO A 214 -55.96 -53.99 -10.64
N ASP A 215 -56.21 -55.08 -11.35
CA ASP A 215 -55.68 -56.42 -11.03
C ASP A 215 -54.25 -56.65 -11.58
N ILE A 216 -53.67 -55.72 -12.35
CA ILE A 216 -52.36 -55.89 -12.99
C ILE A 216 -51.37 -54.80 -12.55
N ASP A 217 -50.94 -54.89 -11.30
CA ASP A 217 -49.99 -53.92 -10.70
C ASP A 217 -48.58 -53.98 -11.31
N LEU A 218 -48.22 -55.06 -12.01
CA LEU A 218 -46.86 -55.24 -12.55
C LEU A 218 -46.49 -54.21 -13.64
N TYR A 219 -47.49 -53.64 -14.33
CA TYR A 219 -47.29 -52.68 -15.42
C TYR A 219 -47.45 -51.21 -14.99
N ARG A 220 -47.63 -50.94 -13.70
CA ARG A 220 -47.72 -49.56 -13.20
C ARG A 220 -46.35 -48.88 -13.30
N HIS A 221 -46.33 -47.56 -13.51
CA HIS A 221 -45.07 -46.85 -13.69
C HIS A 221 -44.16 -46.95 -12.46
N ASP A 222 -44.72 -46.77 -11.26
CA ASP A 222 -43.97 -46.81 -10.00
C ASP A 222 -43.30 -48.15 -9.75
N THR A 223 -43.96 -49.27 -10.08
CA THR A 223 -43.40 -50.62 -9.90
C THR A 223 -42.27 -50.89 -10.88
N ILE A 224 -42.40 -50.43 -12.13
CA ILE A 224 -41.35 -50.52 -13.15
C ILE A 224 -40.14 -49.69 -12.75
N LEU A 225 -40.35 -48.47 -12.24
CA LEU A 225 -39.26 -47.61 -11.74
C LEU A 225 -38.53 -48.22 -10.54
N ALA A 226 -39.27 -48.81 -9.60
CA ALA A 226 -38.68 -49.49 -8.46
C ALA A 226 -37.82 -50.70 -8.89
N LEU A 227 -38.33 -51.51 -9.81
CA LEU A 227 -37.59 -52.63 -10.41
C LEU A 227 -36.34 -52.15 -11.17
N GLN A 228 -36.45 -51.07 -11.94
CA GLN A 228 -35.30 -50.50 -12.66
C GLN A 228 -34.23 -50.01 -11.68
N SER A 229 -34.63 -49.31 -10.62
CA SER A 229 -33.70 -48.88 -9.57
C SER A 229 -33.00 -50.06 -8.89
N GLU A 230 -33.69 -51.18 -8.67
CA GLU A 230 -33.10 -52.39 -8.09
C GLU A 230 -32.11 -53.05 -9.05
N VAL A 231 -32.45 -53.12 -10.35
CA VAL A 231 -31.55 -53.61 -11.40
C VAL A 231 -30.31 -52.74 -11.50
N ASP A 232 -30.44 -51.42 -11.50
CA ASP A 232 -29.32 -50.49 -11.58
C ASP A 232 -28.43 -50.58 -10.33
N ALA A 233 -29.02 -50.73 -9.13
CA ALA A 233 -28.26 -50.97 -7.91
C ALA A 233 -27.45 -52.27 -7.98
N MET A 234 -28.07 -53.36 -8.43
CA MET A 234 -27.42 -54.66 -8.59
C MET A 234 -26.34 -54.63 -9.68
N ALA A 235 -26.57 -53.93 -10.79
CA ALA A 235 -25.58 -53.73 -11.85
C ALA A 235 -24.36 -52.97 -11.33
N ASN A 236 -24.58 -51.88 -10.57
CA ASN A 236 -23.50 -51.11 -9.95
C ASN A 236 -22.72 -51.93 -8.92
N GLU A 237 -23.39 -52.78 -8.13
CA GLU A 237 -22.70 -53.70 -7.23
C GLU A 237 -21.86 -54.74 -7.98
N LEU A 238 -22.39 -55.27 -9.07
CA LEU A 238 -21.71 -56.26 -9.88
C LEU A 238 -20.50 -55.65 -10.56
N GLU A 239 -20.60 -54.42 -11.07
CA GLU A 239 -19.46 -53.68 -11.64
C GLU A 239 -18.36 -53.45 -10.60
N LYS A 240 -18.72 -53.00 -9.39
CA LYS A 240 -17.75 -52.85 -8.29
C LYS A 240 -17.06 -54.18 -7.97
N LYS A 241 -17.84 -55.27 -7.87
CA LYS A 241 -17.31 -56.61 -7.61
C LYS A 241 -16.40 -57.08 -8.75
N ASP A 242 -16.76 -56.82 -10.00
CA ASP A 242 -15.94 -57.18 -11.18
C ASP A 242 -14.63 -56.39 -11.23
N ILE A 243 -14.65 -55.09 -10.93
CA ILE A 243 -13.44 -54.27 -10.79
C ILE A 243 -12.53 -54.81 -9.69
N THR A 244 -13.08 -55.15 -8.52
CA THR A 244 -12.28 -55.75 -7.45
C THR A 244 -11.72 -57.11 -7.86
N LEU A 245 -12.50 -57.95 -8.53
CA LEU A 245 -12.09 -59.27 -8.99
C LEU A 245 -10.94 -59.16 -10.00
N ARG A 246 -11.06 -58.27 -11.00
CA ARG A 246 -9.96 -57.98 -11.94
C ARG A 246 -8.70 -57.53 -11.23
N SER A 247 -8.82 -56.66 -10.22
CA SER A 247 -7.67 -56.24 -9.42
C SER A 247 -6.99 -57.41 -8.68
N PHE A 248 -7.76 -58.40 -8.23
CA PHE A 248 -7.21 -59.62 -7.63
C PHE A 248 -6.65 -60.61 -8.65
N CYS A 249 -7.23 -60.70 -9.85
CA CYS A 249 -6.73 -61.56 -10.93
C CYS A 249 -5.35 -61.15 -11.45
N ASP A 250 -4.99 -59.87 -11.34
CA ASP A 250 -3.65 -59.39 -11.70
C ASP A 250 -2.56 -59.81 -10.69
N LEU A 251 -2.97 -60.23 -9.48
CA LEU A 251 -2.09 -60.72 -8.43
C LEU A 251 -1.85 -62.24 -8.56
N PRO A 252 -0.59 -62.71 -8.38
CA PRO A 252 -0.29 -64.13 -8.28
C PRO A 252 -0.96 -64.77 -7.05
N PRO A 253 -1.32 -66.07 -7.11
CA PRO A 253 -2.04 -66.78 -6.03
C PRO A 253 -1.21 -66.99 -4.75
N ASP A 254 0.11 -66.85 -4.80
CA ASP A 254 1.01 -66.95 -3.64
C ASP A 254 1.37 -65.56 -3.10
N MET A 255 1.19 -65.35 -1.79
CA MET A 255 1.46 -64.08 -1.10
C MET A 255 2.95 -63.69 -1.18
N ALA A 256 3.87 -64.65 -1.20
CA ALA A 256 5.29 -64.37 -1.39
C ALA A 256 5.58 -63.82 -2.79
N LEU A 257 4.96 -64.43 -3.81
CA LEU A 257 5.11 -64.04 -5.22
C LEU A 257 4.43 -62.69 -5.52
N ALA A 258 3.28 -62.42 -4.90
CA ALA A 258 2.61 -61.12 -5.00
C ALA A 258 3.45 -59.98 -4.41
N ARG A 259 4.13 -60.21 -3.28
CA ARG A 259 5.06 -59.24 -2.68
C ARG A 259 6.25 -58.97 -3.59
N LEU A 260 6.81 -60.01 -4.19
CA LEU A 260 7.92 -59.89 -5.15
C LEU A 260 7.51 -59.08 -6.39
N LYS A 261 6.38 -59.44 -7.02
CA LYS A 261 5.85 -58.70 -8.17
C LYS A 261 5.54 -57.24 -7.83
N LEU A 262 5.05 -56.95 -6.62
CA LEU A 262 4.84 -55.59 -6.15
C LEU A 262 6.15 -54.82 -5.96
N THR A 263 7.21 -55.47 -5.45
CA THR A 263 8.53 -54.85 -5.37
C THR A 263 9.14 -54.60 -6.74
N GLU A 264 9.00 -55.53 -7.69
CA GLU A 264 9.43 -55.36 -9.08
C GLU A 264 8.71 -54.18 -9.74
N ARG A 265 7.38 -54.10 -9.62
CA ARG A 265 6.61 -52.96 -10.16
C ARG A 265 6.96 -51.64 -9.49
N ARG A 266 7.29 -51.62 -8.20
CA ARG A 266 7.80 -50.42 -7.51
C ARG A 266 9.16 -49.99 -8.04
N GLN A 267 10.05 -50.94 -8.32
CA GLN A 267 11.36 -50.65 -8.92
C GLN A 267 11.22 -50.15 -10.35
N GLU A 268 10.35 -50.77 -11.17
CA GLU A 268 10.02 -50.28 -12.52
C GLU A 268 9.47 -48.86 -12.50
N LEU A 269 8.55 -48.55 -11.57
CA LEU A 269 8.00 -47.21 -11.40
C LEU A 269 9.07 -46.19 -10.97
N ALA A 270 9.95 -46.55 -10.03
CA ALA A 270 11.07 -45.68 -9.64
C ALA A 270 12.00 -45.39 -10.82
N ARG A 271 12.34 -46.41 -11.61
CA ARG A 271 13.14 -46.27 -12.82
C ARG A 271 12.48 -45.38 -13.86
N LEU A 272 11.16 -45.51 -14.06
CA LEU A 272 10.41 -44.65 -14.98
C LEU A 272 10.37 -43.19 -14.52
N ILE A 273 10.26 -42.95 -13.20
CA ILE A 273 10.33 -41.59 -12.62
C ILE A 273 11.72 -40.98 -12.85
N GLU A 274 12.79 -41.74 -12.58
CA GLU A 274 14.16 -41.29 -12.80
C GLU A 274 14.42 -40.99 -14.28
N ASN A 275 13.99 -41.87 -15.19
CA ASN A 275 14.06 -41.62 -16.64
C ASN A 275 13.26 -40.37 -17.04
N LYS A 276 12.04 -40.19 -16.51
CA LYS A 276 11.24 -38.98 -16.75
C LYS A 276 11.99 -37.74 -16.28
N GLN A 277 12.59 -37.76 -15.10
CA GLN A 277 13.36 -36.65 -14.56
C GLN A 277 14.61 -36.35 -15.39
N ALA A 278 15.31 -37.38 -15.86
CA ALA A 278 16.47 -37.24 -16.75
C ALA A 278 16.11 -36.66 -18.12
N VAL A 279 14.95 -37.04 -18.68
CA VAL A 279 14.44 -36.44 -19.93
C VAL A 279 13.99 -35.00 -19.71
N LEU A 280 13.29 -34.70 -18.61
CA LEU A 280 12.91 -33.33 -18.28
C LEU A 280 14.12 -32.44 -18.05
N SER A 281 15.16 -32.95 -17.38
CA SER A 281 16.40 -32.21 -17.19
C SER A 281 17.15 -32.03 -18.51
N SER A 282 17.24 -33.04 -19.38
CA SER A 282 17.89 -32.87 -20.69
C SER A 282 17.18 -31.85 -21.59
N ILE A 283 15.84 -31.80 -21.56
CA ILE A 283 15.05 -30.76 -22.23
C ILE A 283 15.36 -29.38 -21.63
N ALA A 284 15.43 -29.26 -20.30
CA ALA A 284 15.74 -28.00 -19.64
C ALA A 284 17.15 -27.48 -19.97
N HIS A 285 18.14 -28.35 -20.16
CA HIS A 285 19.52 -27.97 -20.52
C HIS A 285 19.74 -27.79 -22.03
N GLY A 286 18.83 -28.29 -22.89
CA GLY A 286 18.90 -28.14 -24.34
C GLY A 286 18.21 -26.89 -24.92
N ILE A 287 17.61 -26.06 -24.06
CA ILE A 287 16.92 -24.80 -24.42
C ILE A 287 17.75 -23.55 -24.02
N SER A 288 18.98 -23.72 -23.53
CA SER A 288 19.99 -22.64 -23.42
C SER A 288 20.96 -22.67 -24.59
#